data_AF-A0A8F1SBG0-F1
#
_entry.id   AF-A0A8F1SBG0-F1
#
_cell.length_a   1.000
_cell.length_b   1.000
_cell.length_c   1.000
_cell.angle_alpha   90.00
_cell.angle_beta   90.00
_cell.angle_gamma   90.00
#
_symmetry.space_group_name_H-M   'P 1'
#
loop_
_entity.id
_entity.type
_entity.pdbx_description
1 polymer ?
#
loop_
_entity_poly.entity_id
_entity_poly.type
_entity_poly.pdbx_seq_one_letter_code
_entity_poly.pdbx_strand_id
1 'polypeptide(L)'
;MVEYLTWEVKASLTFTLLSNGTNIKLDTNEDILADDNKNRLYKEQLVRVKAQRNLRTKELRNERLVSFEYYEPHFNEDEFIKQVARTKLAWKDIPDIVSWVEEVRGNHAKTT
;
A
#
# COMPACT_ATOMS: atom_id res chain seq x y z
N MET A 1 -23.61 -22.67 39.38
CA MET A 1 -23.47 -21.31 38.81
C MET A 1 -22.23 -21.37 37.94
N VAL A 2 -22.37 -21.28 36.61
CA VAL A 2 -21.24 -21.38 35.67
C VAL A 2 -21.08 -20.02 35.03
N GLU A 3 -19.92 -19.41 35.22
CA GLU A 3 -19.57 -18.11 34.68
C GLU A 3 -18.92 -18.34 33.30
N TYR A 4 -19.52 -17.79 32.25
CA TYR A 4 -18.97 -17.86 30.90
C TYR A 4 -18.10 -16.63 30.66
N LEU A 5 -16.78 -16.83 30.58
CA LEU A 5 -15.84 -15.82 30.11
C LEU A 5 -15.96 -15.70 28.59
N THR A 6 -16.48 -14.58 28.12
CA THR A 6 -16.40 -14.18 26.70
C THR A 6 -14.97 -13.74 26.39
N TRP A 7 -14.31 -14.48 25.50
CA TRP A 7 -12.99 -14.11 24.98
C TRP A 7 -13.16 -13.33 23.68
N GLU A 8 -12.51 -12.18 23.55
CA GLU A 8 -12.34 -11.51 22.26
C GLU A 8 -11.22 -12.19 21.48
N VAL A 9 -11.56 -12.85 20.38
CA VAL A 9 -10.59 -13.40 19.43
C VAL A 9 -10.30 -12.35 18.38
N LYS A 10 -9.02 -12.07 18.12
CA LYS A 10 -8.59 -11.11 17.10
C LYS A 10 -7.77 -11.81 16.03
N ALA A 11 -8.23 -11.74 14.78
CA ALA A 11 -7.50 -12.27 13.65
C ALA A 11 -6.16 -11.55 13.46
N SER A 12 -5.09 -12.30 13.28
CA SER A 12 -3.76 -11.76 12.99
C SER A 12 -2.95 -12.75 12.14
N LEU A 13 -2.02 -12.21 11.36
CA LEU A 13 -1.08 -12.98 10.55
C LEU A 13 0.35 -12.54 10.87
N THR A 14 1.29 -13.48 10.80
CA THR A 14 2.72 -13.20 10.94
C THR A 14 3.40 -13.39 9.59
N PHE A 15 4.16 -12.39 9.17
CA PHE A 15 4.96 -12.44 7.95
C PHE A 15 6.42 -12.25 8.29
N THR A 16 7.31 -12.90 7.54
CA THR A 16 8.74 -12.62 7.57
C THR A 16 9.07 -11.69 6.40
N LEU A 17 9.62 -10.51 6.69
CA LEU A 17 9.97 -9.54 5.66
C LEU A 17 11.17 -10.04 4.84
N LEU A 18 11.03 -10.05 3.52
CA LEU A 18 12.10 -10.47 2.60
C LEU A 18 13.33 -9.54 2.65
N SER A 19 13.13 -8.27 3.03
CA SER A 19 14.21 -7.27 3.05
C SER A 19 15.23 -7.49 4.16
N ASN A 20 14.82 -8.04 5.30
CA ASN A 20 15.68 -8.13 6.49
C ASN A 20 15.40 -9.34 7.39
N GLY A 21 14.54 -10.27 6.98
CA GLY A 21 14.17 -11.46 7.76
C GLY A 21 13.40 -11.17 9.05
N THR A 22 12.96 -9.92 9.27
CA THR A 22 12.24 -9.56 10.50
C THR A 22 10.80 -10.04 10.44
N ASN A 23 10.31 -10.60 11.54
CA ASN A 23 8.92 -10.98 11.66
C ASN A 23 8.06 -9.76 12.00
N ILE A 24 6.99 -9.57 11.26
CA ILE A 24 5.95 -8.58 11.51
C ILE A 24 4.62 -9.29 11.76
N LYS A 25 3.97 -8.94 12.86
CA LYS A 25 2.60 -9.36 13.16
C LYS A 25 1.65 -8.26 12.70
N LEU A 26 0.68 -8.64 11.87
CA LEU A 26 -0.35 -7.75 11.37
C LEU A 26 -1.70 -8.15 11.94
N ASP A 27 -2.40 -7.19 12.53
CA ASP A 27 -3.80 -7.36 12.85
C ASP A 27 -4.63 -7.41 11.57
N THR A 28 -5.74 -8.14 11.55
CA THR A 28 -6.64 -8.17 10.39
C THR A 28 -8.10 -8.29 10.81
N ASN A 29 -9.01 -8.16 9.84
CA ASN A 29 -10.40 -8.60 10.00
C ASN A 29 -10.54 -10.03 9.46
N GLU A 30 -11.46 -10.81 10.03
CA GLU A 30 -11.79 -12.16 9.56
C GLU A 30 -12.31 -12.14 8.12
N ASP A 31 -13.08 -11.12 7.75
CA ASP A 31 -13.61 -10.95 6.39
C ASP A 31 -12.50 -10.96 5.32
N ILE A 32 -11.35 -10.31 5.61
CA ILE A 32 -10.20 -10.27 4.69
C ILE A 32 -9.60 -11.65 4.48
N LEU A 33 -9.64 -12.52 5.51
CA LEU A 33 -9.13 -13.88 5.43
C LEU A 33 -10.14 -14.82 4.78
N ALA A 34 -11.44 -14.63 5.06
CA ALA A 34 -12.53 -15.42 4.50
C ALA A 34 -12.67 -15.21 2.98
N ASP A 35 -12.47 -13.98 2.50
CA ASP A 35 -12.50 -13.66 1.07
C ASP A 35 -11.27 -14.20 0.30
N ASP A 36 -10.23 -14.64 1.01
CA ASP A 36 -8.99 -15.12 0.41
C ASP A 36 -9.04 -16.62 0.07
N ASN A 37 -9.42 -16.92 -1.17
CA ASN A 37 -9.54 -18.30 -1.67
C ASN A 37 -8.19 -18.94 -2.11
N LYS A 38 -7.04 -18.33 -1.82
CA LYS A 38 -5.72 -18.83 -2.26
C LYS A 38 -4.95 -19.45 -1.10
N ASN A 39 -4.31 -20.61 -1.32
CA ASN A 39 -3.32 -21.12 -0.37
C ASN A 39 -2.04 -20.28 -0.43
N ARG A 40 -1.83 -19.43 0.57
CA ARG A 40 -0.69 -18.52 0.72
C ARG A 40 0.36 -18.99 1.72
N LEU A 41 0.13 -20.12 2.37
CA LEU A 41 1.05 -20.63 3.38
C LEU A 41 2.42 -20.90 2.75
N TYR A 42 3.47 -20.33 3.36
CA TYR A 42 4.87 -20.43 2.89
C TYR A 42 5.13 -19.92 1.47
N LYS A 43 4.29 -19.01 0.96
CA LYS A 43 4.52 -18.34 -0.33
C LYS A 43 4.85 -16.87 -0.10
N GLU A 44 5.69 -16.32 -0.96
CA GLU A 44 5.91 -14.88 -1.02
C GLU A 44 4.60 -14.17 -1.38
N GLN A 45 4.27 -13.12 -0.64
CA GLN A 45 3.04 -12.35 -0.82
C GLN A 45 3.35 -10.87 -0.72
N LEU A 46 2.77 -10.09 -1.64
CA LEU A 46 2.68 -8.66 -1.47
C LEU A 46 1.41 -8.36 -0.65
N VAL A 47 1.56 -7.58 0.41
CA VAL A 47 0.46 -7.18 1.28
C VAL A 47 0.41 -5.68 1.43
N ARG A 48 -0.79 -5.11 1.42
CA ARG A 48 -1.01 -3.72 1.80
C ARG A 48 -1.20 -3.63 3.30
N VAL A 49 -0.37 -2.81 3.95
CA VAL A 49 -0.40 -2.59 5.40
C VAL A 49 -0.76 -1.14 5.69
N LYS A 50 -1.64 -0.94 6.67
CA LYS A 50 -1.89 0.36 7.29
C LYS A 50 -1.23 0.40 8.65
N ALA A 51 -0.48 1.46 8.93
CA ALA A 51 0.19 1.64 10.21
C ALA A 51 0.19 3.12 10.60
N GLN A 52 0.36 3.40 11.89
CA GLN A 52 0.63 4.74 12.40
C GLN A 52 2.14 4.94 12.52
N ARG A 53 2.66 6.03 11.97
CA ARG A 53 4.08 6.37 12.08
C ARG A 53 4.30 7.47 13.10
N ASN A 54 5.24 7.26 14.02
CA ASN A 54 5.75 8.33 14.85
C ASN A 54 6.56 9.31 13.99
N LEU A 55 6.18 10.60 13.95
CA LEU A 55 6.84 11.58 13.09
C LEU A 55 8.29 11.90 13.53
N ARG A 56 8.60 11.73 14.81
CA ARG A 56 9.93 11.97 15.38
C ARG A 56 10.83 10.74 15.27
N THR A 57 10.41 9.60 15.82
CA THR A 57 11.25 8.37 15.87
C THR A 57 11.18 7.54 14.60
N LYS A 58 10.21 7.83 13.72
CA LYS A 58 9.92 7.09 12.47
C LYS A 58 9.42 5.67 12.65
N GLU A 59 9.26 5.20 13.88
CA GLU A 59 8.74 3.88 14.23
C GLU A 59 7.27 3.72 13.82
N LEU A 60 6.90 2.50 13.46
CA LEU A 60 5.54 2.09 13.13
C LEU A 60 4.87 1.47 14.37
N ARG A 61 3.55 1.60 14.42
CA ARG A 61 2.69 0.94 15.41
C ARG A 61 1.30 0.72 14.82
N ASN A 62 0.51 -0.14 15.46
CA ASN A 62 -0.87 -0.44 15.06
C ASN A 62 -0.96 -0.93 13.61
N GLU A 63 -0.06 -1.82 13.23
CA GLU A 63 0.04 -2.41 11.90
C GLU A 63 -1.14 -3.34 11.64
N ARG A 64 -1.89 -3.03 10.58
CA ARG A 64 -3.08 -3.77 10.17
C ARG A 64 -2.97 -4.16 8.70
N LEU A 65 -3.25 -5.43 8.40
CA LEU A 65 -3.45 -5.90 7.05
C LEU A 65 -4.70 -5.24 6.45
N VAL A 66 -4.54 -4.71 5.23
CA VAL A 66 -5.62 -4.11 4.46
C VAL A 66 -6.08 -5.07 3.36
N SER A 67 -5.13 -5.62 2.61
CA SER A 67 -5.41 -6.52 1.49
C SER A 67 -4.18 -7.34 1.13
N PHE A 68 -4.43 -8.51 0.54
CA PHE A 68 -3.42 -9.20 -0.26
C PHE A 68 -3.39 -8.58 -1.65
N GLU A 69 -2.23 -8.16 -2.10
CA GLU A 69 -2.05 -7.58 -3.42
C GLU A 69 -1.70 -8.68 -4.41
N TYR A 70 -2.37 -8.69 -5.55
CA TYR A 70 -1.99 -9.56 -6.67
C TYR A 70 -0.86 -8.87 -7.43
N TYR A 71 0.38 -9.22 -7.07
CA TYR A 71 1.57 -8.68 -7.73
C TYR A 71 2.00 -9.59 -8.87
N GLU A 72 1.48 -9.31 -10.06
CA GLU A 72 1.94 -9.91 -11.30
C GLU A 72 2.51 -8.79 -12.20
N PRO A 73 3.77 -8.38 -11.98
CA PRO A 73 4.37 -7.30 -12.76
C PRO A 73 4.69 -7.80 -14.17
N HIS A 74 3.67 -7.90 -15.02
CA HIS A 74 3.86 -8.08 -16.45
C HIS A 74 3.90 -6.72 -17.10
N PHE A 75 5.08 -6.34 -17.59
CA PHE A 75 5.18 -5.16 -18.45
C PHE A 75 4.47 -5.49 -19.77
N ASN A 76 3.34 -4.82 -20.00
CA ASN A 76 2.63 -4.86 -21.26
C ASN A 76 2.99 -3.60 -22.06
N GLU A 77 3.85 -3.78 -23.06
CA GLU A 77 4.34 -2.69 -23.90
C GLU A 77 3.21 -1.97 -24.66
N ASP A 78 2.22 -2.71 -25.15
CA ASP A 78 1.08 -2.14 -25.88
C ASP A 78 0.21 -1.25 -24.99
N GLU A 79 -0.10 -1.72 -23.77
CA GLU A 79 -0.85 -0.92 -22.80
C GLU A 79 -0.05 0.31 -22.35
N PHE A 80 1.25 0.16 -22.16
CA PHE A 80 2.13 1.29 -21.86
C PHE A 80 2.10 2.35 -22.97
N ILE A 81 2.24 1.95 -24.24
CA ILE A 81 2.18 2.87 -25.39
C ILE A 81 0.83 3.60 -25.44
N LYS A 82 -0.29 2.89 -25.21
CA LYS A 82 -1.63 3.51 -25.15
C LYS A 82 -1.73 4.54 -24.03
N GLN A 83 -1.16 4.24 -22.85
CA GLN A 83 -1.16 5.15 -21.71
C GLN A 83 -0.30 6.39 -21.99
N VAL A 84 0.88 6.23 -22.58
CA VAL A 84 1.74 7.34 -22.99
C VAL A 84 1.03 8.26 -23.99
N ALA A 85 0.32 7.70 -24.97
CA ALA A 85 -0.42 8.49 -25.95
C ALA A 85 -1.54 9.33 -25.29
N ARG A 86 -2.31 8.71 -24.38
CA ARG A 86 -3.35 9.39 -23.59
C ARG A 86 -2.79 10.50 -22.72
N THR A 87 -1.68 10.24 -22.03
CA THR A 87 -1.02 11.22 -21.17
C THR A 87 -0.49 12.39 -22.00
N LYS A 88 0.18 12.14 -23.13
CA LYS A 88 0.63 13.21 -24.04
C LYS A 88 -0.52 14.10 -24.49
N LEU A 89 -1.67 13.51 -24.84
CA LEU A 89 -2.83 14.27 -25.24
C LEU A 89 -3.42 15.10 -24.08
N ALA A 90 -3.50 14.52 -22.88
CA ALA A 90 -4.04 15.19 -21.71
C ALA A 90 -3.15 16.37 -21.24
N TRP A 91 -1.86 16.32 -21.54
CA TRP A 91 -0.89 17.33 -21.13
C TRP A 91 -0.51 18.29 -22.27
N LYS A 92 -1.15 18.18 -23.44
CA LYS A 92 -0.80 18.94 -24.65
C LYS A 92 -0.87 20.46 -24.46
N ASP A 93 -1.74 20.92 -23.56
CA ASP A 93 -2.01 22.34 -23.32
C ASP A 93 -1.15 22.91 -22.18
N ILE A 94 -0.24 22.11 -21.61
CA ILE A 94 0.72 22.54 -20.58
C ILE A 94 2.04 22.91 -21.28
N PRO A 95 2.36 24.21 -21.44
CA PRO A 95 3.51 24.67 -22.22
C PRO A 95 4.85 24.41 -21.51
N ASP A 96 4.87 24.49 -20.19
CA ASP A 96 6.03 24.15 -19.35
C ASP A 96 5.58 23.33 -18.15
N ILE A 97 5.88 22.04 -18.21
CA ILE A 97 5.55 21.07 -17.17
C ILE A 97 6.23 21.41 -15.84
N VAL A 98 7.48 21.90 -15.88
CA VAL A 98 8.24 22.19 -14.66
C VAL A 98 7.61 23.38 -13.96
N SER A 99 7.37 24.48 -14.69
CA SER A 99 6.70 25.67 -14.14
C SER A 99 5.30 25.34 -13.59
N TRP A 100 4.52 24.53 -14.31
CA TRP A 100 3.20 24.09 -13.85
C TRP A 100 3.27 23.24 -12.56
N VAL A 101 4.22 22.31 -12.46
CA VAL A 101 4.41 21.50 -11.24
C VAL A 101 4.82 22.38 -10.06
N GLU A 102 5.71 23.35 -10.26
CA GLU A 102 6.12 24.29 -9.22
C GLU A 102 4.94 25.15 -8.74
N GLU A 103 4.09 25.63 -9.65
CA GLU A 103 2.85 26.35 -9.31
C GLU A 103 1.88 25.47 -8.50
N VAL A 104 1.62 24.24 -8.94
CA VAL A 104 0.73 23.29 -8.24
C VAL A 104 1.26 22.91 -6.86
N ARG A 105 2.58 22.82 -6.70
CA ARG A 105 3.23 22.57 -5.40
C ARG A 105 3.23 23.78 -4.47
N GLY A 106 2.69 24.92 -4.91
CA GLY A 106 2.66 26.17 -4.15
C GLY A 106 4.01 26.86 -4.07
N ASN A 107 4.97 26.46 -4.92
CA ASN A 107 6.29 27.06 -4.98
C ASN A 107 6.21 28.29 -5.90
N HIS A 108 5.56 29.35 -5.40
CA HIS A 108 5.65 30.65 -6.04
C HIS A 108 7.10 31.13 -5.91
N ALA A 109 7.90 30.94 -6.95
CA ALA A 109 9.16 31.66 -7.07
C ALA A 109 8.83 33.16 -7.00
N LYS A 110 9.01 33.76 -5.82
CA LYS A 110 9.09 35.20 -5.68
C LYS A 110 10.38 35.63 -6.36
N THR A 111 10.30 35.87 -7.66
CA THR A 111 11.35 36.58 -8.38
C THR A 111 11.15 38.06 -8.08
N THR A 112 11.91 38.55 -7.10
CA THR A 112 12.24 39.97 -6.94
C THR A 112 13.28 40.35 -8.00
#